data_AF-A0A2J6QFD6-F1
#
_entry.id   AF-A0A2J6QFD6-F1
#
_cell.length_a   1.000
_cell.length_b   1.000
_cell.length_c   1.000
_cell.angle_alpha   90.00
_cell.angle_beta   90.00
_cell.angle_gamma   90.00
#
_symmetry.space_group_name_H-M   'P 1'
#
loop_
_entity.id
_entity.type
_entity.pdbx_description
1 polymer ?
#
loop_
_entity_poly.entity_id
_entity_poly.type
_entity_poly.pdbx_seq_one_letter_code
_entity_poly.pdbx_strand_id
1 'polypeptide(L)'
;MSERIPPIEPENLTPEQKEAYAHISKAAEQSFGNAFTYKTPSGALIGPFALLLATPWICRPFFEFMSAVSGLGGLPASARETAILAIGSQYQAPYEIYAHERVVLKNTFLTKEQINAVKKGREAGGLGEGGECGV
;
A
#
# COMPACT_ATOMS: atom_id res chain seq x y z
N MET A 1 8.07 3.59 17.88
CA MET A 1 7.80 4.75 17.02
C MET A 1 6.55 5.41 17.57
N SER A 2 6.62 6.66 18.00
CA SER A 2 5.40 7.43 18.30
C SER A 2 4.71 7.75 16.98
N GLU A 3 3.46 7.38 16.84
CA GLU A 3 2.70 7.70 15.63
C GLU A 3 2.29 9.17 15.67
N ARG A 4 2.54 9.90 14.57
CA ARG A 4 2.16 11.32 14.47
C ARG A 4 0.65 11.50 14.56
N ILE A 5 -0.10 10.52 14.07
CA ILE A 5 -1.55 10.40 14.22
C ILE A 5 -1.79 9.15 15.09
N PRO A 6 -2.30 9.28 16.32
CA PRO A 6 -2.55 8.13 17.17
C PRO A 6 -3.68 7.27 16.59
N PRO A 7 -3.58 5.93 16.65
CA PRO A 7 -4.69 5.05 16.31
C PRO A 7 -5.92 5.34 17.18
N ILE A 8 -7.10 5.27 16.58
CA ILE A 8 -8.37 5.41 17.30
C ILE A 8 -8.97 4.01 17.45
N GLU A 9 -9.25 3.62 18.68
CA GLU A 9 -9.88 2.33 18.97
C GLU A 9 -11.30 2.26 18.37
N PRO A 10 -11.74 1.10 17.83
CA PRO A 10 -13.05 0.96 17.19
C PRO A 10 -14.24 1.42 18.04
N GLU A 11 -14.14 1.27 19.36
CA GLU A 11 -15.16 1.70 20.34
C GLU A 11 -15.28 3.22 20.47
N ASN A 12 -14.21 3.96 20.14
CA ASN A 12 -14.13 5.43 20.27
C ASN A 12 -14.42 6.17 18.96
N LEU A 13 -14.83 5.45 17.91
CA LEU A 13 -15.12 6.05 16.60
C LEU A 13 -16.42 6.86 16.62
N THR A 14 -16.36 8.06 16.06
CA THR A 14 -17.55 8.84 15.67
C THR A 14 -18.34 8.13 14.56
N PRO A 15 -19.62 8.48 14.33
CA PRO A 15 -20.41 7.90 13.25
C PRO A 15 -19.74 7.97 11.86
N GLU A 16 -19.15 9.12 11.52
CA GLU A 16 -18.45 9.34 10.25
C GLU A 16 -17.19 8.46 10.15
N GLN A 17 -16.46 8.31 11.26
CA GLN A 17 -15.30 7.44 11.32
C GLN A 17 -15.66 5.95 11.26
N LYS A 18 -16.83 5.54 11.75
CA LYS A 18 -17.30 4.16 11.62
C LYS A 18 -17.53 3.78 10.15
N GLU A 19 -18.12 4.67 9.37
CA GLU A 19 -18.28 4.47 7.93
C GLU A 19 -16.90 4.38 7.23
N ALA A 20 -16.01 5.33 7.51
CA ALA A 20 -14.65 5.32 6.96
C ALA A 20 -13.87 4.06 7.36
N TYR A 21 -13.96 3.63 8.63
CA TYR A 21 -13.32 2.42 9.13
C TYR A 21 -13.80 1.17 8.39
N ALA A 22 -15.11 1.05 8.17
CA ALA A 22 -15.69 -0.07 7.42
C ALA A 22 -15.20 -0.07 5.96
N HIS A 23 -15.18 1.11 5.32
CA HIS A 23 -14.68 1.27 3.96
C HIS A 23 -13.20 0.90 3.84
N ILE A 24 -12.33 1.47 4.69
CA ILE A 24 -10.89 1.18 4.73
C ILE A 24 -10.64 -0.30 4.96
N SER A 25 -11.32 -0.89 5.97
CA SER A 25 -11.15 -2.30 6.31
C SER A 25 -11.50 -3.21 5.13
N LYS A 26 -12.59 -2.92 4.43
CA LYS A 26 -13.01 -3.68 3.26
C LYS A 26 -12.01 -3.52 2.10
N ALA A 27 -11.60 -2.29 1.81
CA ALA A 27 -10.66 -1.99 0.73
C ALA A 27 -9.28 -2.63 0.97
N ALA A 28 -8.77 -2.56 2.20
CA ALA A 28 -7.51 -3.18 2.59
C ALA A 28 -7.57 -4.71 2.52
N GLU A 29 -8.66 -5.32 2.99
CA GLU A 29 -8.85 -6.78 2.88
C GLU A 29 -8.89 -7.23 1.42
N GLN A 30 -9.60 -6.51 0.55
CA GLN A 30 -9.69 -6.83 -0.88
C GLN A 30 -8.35 -6.65 -1.61
N SER A 31 -7.59 -5.61 -1.27
CA SER A 31 -6.35 -5.26 -1.99
C SER A 31 -5.14 -6.05 -1.50
N PHE A 32 -5.07 -6.28 -0.19
CA PHE A 32 -3.85 -6.80 0.46
C PHE A 32 -4.12 -8.09 1.26
N GLY A 33 -5.36 -8.31 1.71
CA GLY A 33 -5.71 -9.36 2.65
C GLY A 33 -4.78 -9.32 3.87
N ASN A 34 -4.21 -10.47 4.21
CA ASN A 34 -3.23 -10.61 5.29
C ASN A 34 -1.76 -10.33 4.90
N ALA A 35 -1.48 -9.64 3.79
CA ALA A 35 -0.10 -9.44 3.32
C ALA A 35 0.76 -8.73 4.37
N PHE A 36 0.21 -7.74 5.07
CA PHE A 36 0.92 -6.97 6.10
C PHE A 36 -0.03 -6.51 7.21
N THR A 37 0.55 -6.02 8.31
CA THR A 37 -0.19 -5.54 9.47
C THR A 37 -0.63 -4.09 9.26
N TYR A 38 -1.94 -3.87 9.21
CA TYR A 38 -2.56 -2.55 9.12
C TYR A 38 -3.59 -2.27 10.23
N LYS A 39 -3.72 -3.21 11.18
CA LYS A 39 -4.51 -3.07 12.41
C LYS A 39 -3.71 -3.52 13.62
N THR A 40 -3.92 -2.87 14.76
CA THR A 40 -3.49 -3.39 16.07
C THR A 40 -4.29 -4.67 16.42
N PRO A 41 -3.86 -5.45 17.44
CA PRO A 41 -4.67 -6.55 17.96
C PRO A 41 -6.05 -6.13 18.47
N SER A 42 -6.21 -4.89 18.94
CA SER A 42 -7.50 -4.30 19.35
C SER A 42 -8.37 -3.85 18.16
N GLY A 43 -7.83 -3.86 16.94
CA GLY A 43 -8.54 -3.52 15.71
C GLY A 43 -8.38 -2.06 15.27
N ALA A 44 -7.66 -1.22 16.02
CA ALA A 44 -7.36 0.14 15.60
C ALA A 44 -6.54 0.14 14.29
N LEU A 45 -6.92 0.98 13.33
CA LEU A 45 -6.16 1.15 12.08
C LEU A 45 -4.84 1.87 12.37
N ILE A 46 -3.75 1.42 11.74
CA ILE A 46 -2.40 1.99 11.90
C ILE A 46 -1.81 2.47 10.58
N GLY A 47 -0.72 3.24 10.64
CA GLY A 47 -0.02 3.75 9.46
C GLY A 47 -0.88 4.75 8.66
N PRO A 48 -0.92 4.68 7.32
CA PRO A 48 -1.69 5.61 6.49
C PRO A 48 -3.19 5.49 6.73
N PHE A 49 -3.67 4.34 7.20
CA PHE A 49 -5.09 4.13 7.48
C PHE A 49 -5.56 4.87 8.74
N ALA A 50 -4.69 5.08 9.74
CA ALA A 50 -4.99 5.94 10.88
C ALA A 50 -5.21 7.40 10.45
N LEU A 51 -4.41 7.88 9.48
CA LEU A 51 -4.56 9.22 8.89
C LEU A 51 -5.89 9.36 8.14
N LEU A 52 -6.24 8.40 7.27
CA LEU A 52 -7.50 8.41 6.53
C LEU A 52 -8.71 8.35 7.47
N LEU A 53 -8.60 7.59 8.57
CA LEU A 53 -9.62 7.53 9.61
C LEU A 53 -9.75 8.86 10.38
N ALA A 54 -8.65 9.57 10.62
CA ALA A 54 -8.67 10.90 11.24
C ALA A 54 -9.25 11.98 10.30
N THR A 55 -9.30 11.73 8.99
CA THR A 55 -9.80 12.65 7.96
C THR A 55 -10.88 11.98 7.09
N PRO A 56 -12.02 11.54 7.68
CA PRO A 56 -12.93 10.59 7.04
C PRO A 56 -13.51 11.07 5.70
N TRP A 57 -13.65 12.37 5.50
CA TRP A 57 -14.17 12.95 4.26
C TRP A 57 -13.30 12.70 3.02
N ILE A 58 -11.98 12.49 3.18
CA ILE A 58 -11.07 12.18 2.06
C ILE A 58 -10.96 10.68 1.77
N CYS A 59 -11.41 9.83 2.70
CA CYS A 59 -11.19 8.39 2.65
C CYS A 59 -11.71 7.75 1.36
N ARG A 60 -13.00 7.92 1.05
CA ARG A 60 -13.61 7.33 -0.14
C ARG A 60 -13.01 7.88 -1.45
N PRO A 61 -12.90 9.22 -1.65
CA PRO A 61 -12.23 9.76 -2.84
C PRO A 61 -10.80 9.26 -3.04
N PHE A 62 -10.05 9.08 -1.94
CA PHE A 62 -8.69 8.56 -2.01
C PHE A 62 -8.64 7.13 -2.55
N PHE A 63 -9.48 6.23 -2.03
CA PHE A 63 -9.52 4.84 -2.54
C PHE A 63 -10.07 4.73 -3.96
N GLU A 64 -11.05 5.56 -4.33
CA GLU A 64 -11.56 5.61 -5.71
C GLU A 64 -10.46 6.03 -6.68
N PHE A 65 -9.68 7.06 -6.34
CA PHE A 65 -8.51 7.49 -7.12
C PHE A 65 -7.46 6.38 -7.21
N MET A 66 -7.07 5.78 -6.08
CA MET A 66 -6.09 4.69 -6.05
C MET A 66 -6.55 3.50 -6.89
N SER A 67 -7.84 3.14 -6.84
CA SER A 67 -8.43 2.07 -7.63
C SER A 67 -8.39 2.38 -9.13
N ALA A 68 -8.74 3.60 -9.52
CA ALA A 68 -8.68 4.03 -10.92
C ALA A 68 -7.25 3.97 -11.48
N VAL A 69 -6.26 4.47 -10.73
CA VAL A 69 -4.84 4.39 -11.11
C VAL A 69 -4.37 2.93 -11.17
N SER A 70 -4.82 2.10 -10.24
CA SER A 70 -4.50 0.67 -10.19
C SER A 70 -5.09 -0.10 -11.39
N GLY A 71 -6.26 0.33 -11.86
CA GLY A 71 -6.94 -0.22 -13.03
C GLY A 71 -6.37 0.22 -14.38
N LEU A 72 -5.45 1.20 -14.42
CA LEU A 72 -4.74 1.55 -15.64
C LEU A 72 -3.93 0.34 -16.11
N GLY A 73 -4.24 -0.16 -17.32
CA GLY A 73 -3.51 -1.23 -17.98
C GLY A 73 -2.13 -0.77 -18.48
N GLY A 74 -1.38 -1.68 -19.11
CA GLY A 74 -0.08 -1.39 -19.71
C GLY A 74 1.11 -1.51 -18.76
N LEU A 75 0.90 -1.74 -17.46
CA LEU A 75 1.97 -2.03 -16.51
C LEU A 75 1.71 -3.36 -15.77
N PRO A 76 2.55 -4.39 -15.98
CA PRO A 76 2.48 -5.63 -15.21
C PRO A 76 2.59 -5.40 -13.70
N ALA A 77 2.00 -6.29 -12.89
CA ALA A 77 2.03 -6.18 -11.43
C ALA A 77 3.47 -6.10 -10.87
N SER A 78 4.40 -6.90 -11.43
CA SER A 78 5.83 -6.87 -11.06
C SER A 78 6.48 -5.50 -11.31
N ALA A 79 6.17 -4.86 -12.44
CA ALA A 79 6.69 -3.55 -12.79
C ALA A 79 6.07 -2.46 -11.90
N ARG A 80 4.77 -2.54 -11.60
CA ARG A 80 4.07 -1.63 -10.69
C ARG A 80 4.67 -1.66 -9.28
N GLU A 81 4.81 -2.84 -8.70
CA GLU A 81 5.41 -3.00 -7.36
C GLU A 81 6.89 -2.61 -7.34
N THR A 82 7.63 -2.88 -8.42
CA THR A 82 9.03 -2.42 -8.56
C THR A 82 9.11 -0.89 -8.53
N ALA A 83 8.25 -0.20 -9.26
CA ALA A 83 8.20 1.26 -9.26
C ALA A 83 7.83 1.81 -7.87
N ILE A 84 6.85 1.21 -7.20
CA ILE A 84 6.45 1.59 -5.84
C ILE A 84 7.63 1.43 -4.86
N LEU A 85 8.31 0.28 -4.86
CA LEU A 85 9.47 0.04 -3.99
C LEU A 85 10.64 0.98 -4.29
N ALA A 86 10.90 1.28 -5.56
CA ALA A 86 11.95 2.21 -5.95
C ALA A 86 11.67 3.62 -5.41
N ILE A 87 10.46 4.13 -5.62
CA ILE A 87 10.05 5.46 -5.14
C ILE A 87 9.99 5.50 -3.61
N GLY A 88 9.39 4.50 -2.97
CA GLY A 88 9.37 4.38 -1.51
C GLY A 88 10.78 4.40 -0.90
N SER A 89 11.74 3.74 -1.57
CA SER A 89 13.15 3.74 -1.14
C SER A 89 13.83 5.09 -1.33
N GLN A 90 13.60 5.75 -2.48
CA GLN A 90 14.15 7.06 -2.79
C GLN A 90 13.69 8.13 -1.78
N TYR A 91 12.42 8.09 -1.37
CA TYR A 91 11.86 9.03 -0.39
C TYR A 91 11.97 8.54 1.06
N GLN A 92 12.67 7.42 1.29
CA GLN A 92 12.86 6.83 2.62
C GLN A 92 11.53 6.65 3.37
N ALA A 93 10.52 6.09 2.69
CA ALA A 93 9.18 5.84 3.22
C ALA A 93 9.09 4.43 3.84
N PRO A 94 9.37 4.24 5.14
CA PRO A 94 9.53 2.92 5.73
C PRO A 94 8.24 2.09 5.73
N TYR A 95 7.08 2.73 5.90
CA TYR A 95 5.79 2.02 5.87
C TYR A 95 5.47 1.50 4.46
N GLU A 96 5.71 2.34 3.44
CA GLU A 96 5.53 1.98 2.03
C GLU A 96 6.37 0.76 1.68
N ILE A 97 7.67 0.81 2.01
CA ILE A 97 8.60 -0.29 1.77
C ILE A 97 8.15 -1.54 2.53
N TYR A 98 7.81 -1.42 3.81
CA TYR A 98 7.34 -2.55 4.63
C TYR A 98 6.11 -3.25 4.03
N ALA A 99 5.11 -2.47 3.59
CA ALA A 99 3.87 -2.99 3.05
C ALA A 99 4.11 -3.61 1.67
N HIS A 100 4.76 -2.88 0.77
CA HIS A 100 4.92 -3.31 -0.61
C HIS A 100 5.94 -4.43 -0.81
N GLU A 101 6.92 -4.60 0.09
CA GLU A 101 7.75 -5.82 0.12
C GLU A 101 6.89 -7.07 0.30
N ARG A 102 5.83 -7.01 1.11
CA ARG A 102 4.95 -8.15 1.36
C ARG A 102 3.94 -8.34 0.24
N VAL A 103 3.40 -7.25 -0.30
CA VAL A 103 2.49 -7.27 -1.45
C VAL A 103 3.20 -7.90 -2.65
N VAL A 104 4.41 -7.44 -2.98
CA VAL A 104 5.16 -7.95 -4.14
C VAL A 104 5.54 -9.42 -3.99
N LEU A 105 5.95 -9.86 -2.79
CA LEU A 105 6.30 -11.26 -2.52
C LEU A 105 5.07 -12.19 -2.57
N LYS A 106 3.88 -11.67 -2.28
CA LYS A 106 2.63 -12.44 -2.32
C LYS A 106 2.07 -12.56 -3.73
N ASN A 107 2.20 -11.50 -4.53
CA ASN A 107 1.46 -11.35 -5.79
C ASN A 107 2.32 -11.49 -7.06
N THR A 108 3.64 -11.64 -6.93
CA THR A 108 4.56 -11.69 -8.06
C THR A 108 5.65 -12.75 -7.87
N PHE A 109 6.50 -12.94 -8.88
CA PHE A 109 7.65 -13.85 -8.82
C PHE A 109 8.96 -13.17 -8.38
N LEU A 110 8.91 -11.91 -7.96
CA LEU A 110 10.11 -11.19 -7.55
C LEU A 110 10.71 -11.78 -6.28
N THR A 111 12.03 -12.04 -6.31
CA THR A 111 12.75 -12.58 -5.16
C THR A 111 13.12 -11.48 -4.17
N LYS A 112 13.46 -11.87 -2.93
CA LYS A 112 13.98 -10.94 -1.92
C LYS A 112 15.26 -10.25 -2.38
N GLU A 113 16.10 -10.94 -3.14
CA GLU A 113 17.34 -10.40 -3.70
C GLU A 113 17.03 -9.30 -4.72
N GLN A 114 16.06 -9.50 -5.60
CA GLN A 114 15.62 -8.50 -6.58
C GLN A 114 14.99 -7.28 -5.89
N ILE A 115 14.12 -7.50 -4.90
CA ILE A 115 13.53 -6.44 -4.08
C ILE A 115 14.63 -5.62 -3.38
N ASN A 116 15.63 -6.29 -2.79
CA ASN A 116 16.77 -5.62 -2.16
C ASN A 116 17.66 -4.88 -3.16
N ALA A 117 17.71 -5.30 -4.42
CA ALA A 117 18.38 -4.56 -5.48
C ALA A 117 17.63 -3.26 -5.78
N VAL A 118 16.31 -3.34 -6.01
CA VAL A 118 15.42 -2.19 -6.26
C VAL A 118 15.53 -1.15 -5.16
N LYS A 119 15.46 -1.58 -3.89
CA LYS A 119 15.59 -0.67 -2.74
C LYS A 119 16.93 0.05 -2.65
N LYS A 120 17.97 -0.48 -3.30
CA LYS A 120 19.31 0.10 -3.40
C LYS A 120 19.50 0.90 -4.70
N GLY A 121 18.42 1.19 -5.42
CA GLY A 121 18.44 1.92 -6.69
C GLY A 121 19.02 1.11 -7.85
N ARG A 122 19.02 -0.23 -7.76
CA ARG A 122 19.51 -1.12 -8.82
C ARG A 122 18.34 -1.80 -9.53
N GLU A 123 18.54 -2.18 -10.79
CA GLU A 123 17.53 -2.90 -11.56
C GLU A 123 17.19 -4.26 -10.93
N ALA A 124 15.92 -4.64 -10.95
CA ALA A 124 15.46 -5.95 -10.47
C ALA A 124 15.92 -7.10 -11.38
N GLY A 125 16.18 -6.81 -12.67
CA GLY A 125 16.37 -7.79 -13.73
C GLY A 125 15.11 -8.61 -14.02
N GLY A 126 14.92 -9.05 -15.27
CA GLY A 126 13.90 -10.06 -15.61
C GLY A 126 12.46 -9.71 -15.27
N LEU A 127 12.05 -8.43 -15.41
CA LEU A 127 10.66 -7.98 -15.17
C LEU A 127 9.67 -8.42 -16.27
N GLY A 128 10.13 -9.20 -17.26
CA GLY A 128 9.41 -9.57 -18.47
C GLY A 128 9.53 -8.50 -19.56
N GLU A 129 9.57 -8.91 -20.83
CA GLU A 129 9.52 -8.00 -21.97
C GLU A 129 8.12 -7.37 -22.05
N GLY A 130 7.99 -6.19 -21.47
CA GLY A 130 6.88 -5.24 -21.70
C GLY A 130 7.42 -3.82 -21.89
N GLY A 131 8.71 -3.70 -22.22
CA GLY A 131 9.45 -2.45 -22.37
C GLY A 131 9.41 -1.86 -23.77
N GLU A 132 8.37 -2.14 -24.55
CA GLU A 132 8.06 -1.32 -25.73
C GLU A 132 6.88 -0.42 -25.37
N CYS A 133 7.18 0.80 -24.94
CA CYS A 133 6.28 1.92 -25.19
C CYS A 133 6.16 2.03 -26.71
N GLY A 134 5.09 1.46 -27.27
CA GLY A 134 4.69 1.72 -28.64
C GLY A 134 4.45 3.23 -28.80
N VAL A 135 5.31 3.85 -29.62
CA VAL A 135 5.10 5.16 -30.23
C VAL A 135 3.89 5.12 -31.16
#